data_AF-E2BLW2-F1
#
_entry.id   AF-E2BLW2-F1
#
_cell.length_a   1.000
_cell.length_b   1.000
_cell.length_c   1.000
_cell.angle_alpha   90.00
_cell.angle_beta   90.00
_cell.angle_gamma   90.00
#
_symmetry.space_group_name_H-M   'P 1'
#
loop_
_entity.id
_entity.type
_entity.pdbx_description
1 polymer ?
#
loop_
_entity_poly.entity_id
_entity_poly.type
_entity_poly.pdbx_seq_one_letter_code
_entity_poly.pdbx_strand_id
1 'polypeptide(L)'
;KFFNPNLCHICKATVAYYFIACDHCHMVIYCSQEHKQLHQLQHMQICIAVRELLNMDAGWETGRLSKEEWIQSRQELMRLIKEKLSRNLELQEMAMIIYAKSCRICHQQMNLLICTTCYSANYCIEHAELFQIVHSSNCYNQWLFLVLEVAFINNFSVLLKFNLLFDVYEPLINMHAFIQKHLKTGPYRYLSVTFFPYDYLYSDFASAPLTLYHGLRDTELFDSLEVEGSYYVIHIIGIKYCSGVRTPPWELFLHLLNHIRHLTIVMTELNFNTECFYIDTCNHCKERNRTISIEFYSMSYYSYVQSNVYKRPNVIIGFQIDFNDRFTWSETILELPKQNCPLFLT
;
A
#
# COMPACT_ATOMS: atom_id res chain seq x y z
N LYS A 1 -9.51 -2.15 -1.25
CA LYS A 1 -9.36 -1.23 -2.41
C LYS A 1 -9.16 0.20 -1.90
N PHE A 2 -8.33 1.04 -2.54
CA PHE A 2 -8.16 2.44 -2.10
C PHE A 2 -9.43 3.27 -2.33
N PHE A 3 -9.55 4.41 -1.65
CA PHE A 3 -10.61 5.39 -1.81
C PHE A 3 -10.10 6.65 -2.50
N ASN A 4 -10.88 7.18 -3.44
CA ASN A 4 -10.68 8.50 -4.03
C ASN A 4 -12.08 9.11 -4.23
N PRO A 5 -12.34 10.34 -3.74
CA PRO A 5 -13.68 10.93 -3.75
C PRO A 5 -14.16 11.35 -5.14
N ASN A 6 -13.27 11.39 -6.13
CA ASN A 6 -13.55 11.90 -7.47
C ASN A 6 -13.70 10.79 -8.53
N LEU A 7 -13.66 9.52 -8.13
CA LEU A 7 -13.71 8.37 -9.03
C LEU A 7 -14.82 7.41 -8.65
N CYS A 8 -15.27 6.58 -9.60
CA CYS A 8 -16.20 5.50 -9.26
C CYS A 8 -15.58 4.58 -8.20
N HIS A 9 -16.28 4.38 -7.08
CA HIS A 9 -15.75 3.57 -5.98
C HIS A 9 -15.47 2.11 -6.39
N ILE A 10 -16.26 1.55 -7.31
CA ILE A 10 -16.15 0.16 -7.76
C ILE A 10 -15.05 -0.04 -8.79
N CYS A 11 -15.17 0.60 -9.97
CA CYS A 11 -14.28 0.37 -11.12
C CYS A 11 -13.15 1.38 -11.28
N LYS A 12 -13.13 2.44 -10.46
CA LYS A 12 -12.13 3.53 -10.51
C LYS A 12 -12.11 4.34 -11.80
N ALA A 13 -13.19 4.31 -12.59
CA ALA A 13 -13.33 5.15 -13.78
C ALA A 13 -13.18 6.64 -13.44
N THR A 14 -12.34 7.33 -14.22
CA THR A 14 -12.11 8.78 -14.18
C THR A 14 -13.05 9.55 -15.10
N VAL A 15 -13.65 8.85 -16.07
CA VAL A 15 -14.57 9.42 -17.07
C VAL A 15 -15.83 8.58 -17.10
N ALA A 16 -16.98 9.25 -17.03
CA ALA A 16 -18.31 8.68 -17.19
C ALA A 16 -19.24 9.75 -17.79
N TYR A 17 -20.35 9.33 -18.40
CA TYR A 17 -21.36 10.27 -18.91
C TYR A 17 -21.93 11.14 -17.77
N TYR A 18 -22.16 10.53 -16.61
CA TYR A 18 -22.46 11.22 -15.35
C TYR A 18 -21.97 10.37 -14.18
N PHE A 19 -21.55 11.03 -13.10
CA PHE A 19 -21.29 10.39 -11.82
C PHE A 19 -22.49 10.57 -10.89
N ILE A 20 -22.85 9.52 -10.17
CA ILE A 20 -23.93 9.48 -9.19
C ILE A 20 -23.29 9.48 -7.80
N ALA A 21 -23.60 10.48 -6.97
CA ALA A 21 -23.20 10.44 -5.57
C ALA A 21 -24.12 9.51 -4.75
N CYS A 22 -23.65 9.07 -3.59
CA CYS A 22 -24.53 8.49 -2.58
C CYS A 22 -25.58 9.54 -2.16
N ASP A 23 -26.86 9.16 -2.10
CA ASP A 23 -27.96 10.10 -1.81
C ASP A 23 -28.06 10.50 -0.33
N HIS A 24 -27.26 9.85 0.52
CA HIS A 24 -27.34 9.97 1.97
C HIS A 24 -26.13 10.70 2.56
N CYS A 25 -24.92 10.27 2.21
CA CYS A 25 -23.69 10.87 2.74
C CYS A 25 -22.98 11.76 1.73
N HIS A 26 -23.30 11.68 0.43
CA HIS A 26 -22.62 12.39 -0.66
C HIS A 26 -21.08 12.20 -0.77
N MET A 27 -20.47 11.37 0.08
CA MET A 27 -19.02 11.17 0.13
C MET A 27 -18.47 10.23 -0.94
N VAL A 28 -19.33 9.37 -1.51
CA VAL A 28 -18.92 8.31 -2.45
C VAL A 28 -19.63 8.51 -3.78
N ILE A 29 -18.91 8.35 -4.89
CA ILE A 29 -19.48 8.46 -6.23
C ILE A 29 -19.36 7.16 -7.04
N TYR A 30 -20.26 6.99 -8.00
CA TYR A 30 -20.40 5.81 -8.85
C TYR A 30 -20.61 6.24 -10.31
N CYS A 31 -20.11 5.46 -11.27
CA CYS A 31 -20.34 5.74 -12.70
C CYS A 31 -21.64 5.12 -13.25
N SER A 32 -22.35 4.31 -12.45
CA SER A 32 -23.61 3.67 -12.82
C SER A 32 -24.43 3.30 -11.58
N GLN A 33 -25.74 3.15 -11.76
CA GLN A 33 -26.64 2.67 -10.70
C GLN A 33 -26.28 1.24 -10.25
N GLU A 34 -25.83 0.40 -11.18
CA GLU A 34 -25.33 -0.94 -10.90
C GLU A 34 -24.16 -0.91 -9.90
N HIS A 35 -23.14 -0.08 -10.16
CA HIS A 35 -22.00 0.05 -9.24
C HIS A 35 -22.40 0.60 -7.86
N LYS A 36 -23.41 1.47 -7.81
CA LYS A 36 -23.99 1.95 -6.54
C LYS A 36 -24.66 0.83 -5.75
N GLN A 37 -25.43 -0.04 -6.43
CA GLN A 37 -26.07 -1.21 -5.82
C GLN A 37 -25.06 -2.25 -5.35
N LEU A 38 -24.00 -2.52 -6.13
CA LEU A 38 -22.93 -3.44 -5.73
C LEU A 38 -22.25 -3.03 -4.42
N HIS A 39 -22.04 -1.73 -4.20
CA HIS A 39 -21.40 -1.23 -2.98
C HIS A 39 -22.36 -1.09 -1.80
N GLN A 40 -23.68 -1.14 -2.03
CA GLN A 40 -24.68 -0.73 -1.04
C GLN A 40 -24.56 -1.50 0.28
N LEU A 41 -24.41 -2.83 0.24
CA LEU A 41 -24.33 -3.65 1.44
C LEU A 41 -23.10 -3.33 2.31
N GLN A 42 -21.95 -3.07 1.68
CA GLN A 42 -20.72 -2.71 2.38
C GLN A 42 -20.76 -1.27 2.91
N HIS A 43 -21.40 -0.36 2.17
CA HIS A 43 -21.41 1.06 2.49
C HIS A 43 -22.47 1.47 3.51
N MET A 44 -23.61 0.77 3.56
CA MET A 44 -24.83 1.27 4.21
C MET A 44 -24.63 1.57 5.70
N GLN A 45 -23.87 0.74 6.42
CA GLN A 45 -23.67 0.90 7.85
C GLN A 45 -22.99 2.23 8.20
N ILE A 46 -21.85 2.53 7.55
CA ILE A 46 -21.16 3.81 7.74
C ILE A 46 -21.95 4.98 7.14
N CYS A 47 -22.64 4.75 6.02
CA CYS A 47 -23.41 5.78 5.34
C CYS A 47 -24.47 6.40 6.27
N ILE A 48 -25.20 5.56 7.01
CA ILE A 48 -26.20 6.00 7.99
C ILE A 48 -25.54 6.78 9.13
N ALA A 49 -24.45 6.27 9.68
CA ALA A 49 -23.72 6.93 10.76
C ALA A 49 -23.22 8.33 10.35
N VAL A 50 -22.62 8.44 9.17
CA VAL A 50 -22.15 9.72 8.60
C VAL A 50 -23.31 10.67 8.38
N ARG A 51 -24.40 10.21 7.74
CA ARG A 51 -25.58 11.05 7.46
C ARG A 51 -26.15 11.66 8.73
N GLU A 52 -26.29 10.86 9.79
CA GLU A 52 -26.84 11.34 11.05
C GLU A 52 -25.93 12.38 11.72
N LEU A 53 -24.61 12.22 11.64
CA LEU A 53 -23.65 13.18 12.18
C LEU A 53 -23.58 14.47 11.37
N LEU A 54 -23.60 14.39 10.04
CA LEU A 54 -23.61 15.58 9.17
C LEU A 54 -24.91 16.39 9.30
N ASN A 55 -26.05 15.73 9.54
CA ASN A 55 -27.33 16.41 9.75
C ASN A 55 -27.41 17.14 11.09
N MET A 56 -26.55 16.82 12.07
CA MET A 56 -26.56 17.49 13.37
C MET A 56 -25.95 18.89 13.33
N ASP A 57 -25.14 19.20 12.32
CA ASP A 57 -24.50 20.50 12.18
C ASP A 57 -24.30 20.87 10.70
N ALA A 58 -25.17 21.74 10.21
CA ALA A 58 -25.17 22.25 8.83
C ALA A 58 -23.88 23.05 8.47
N GLY A 59 -23.06 23.42 9.45
CA GLY A 59 -21.77 24.09 9.26
C GLY A 59 -20.65 23.17 8.78
N TRP A 60 -20.81 21.84 8.88
CA TRP A 60 -19.73 20.88 8.57
C TRP A 60 -19.24 20.94 7.12
N GLU A 61 -20.14 21.21 6.17
CA GLU A 61 -19.81 21.20 4.74
C GLU A 61 -19.40 22.59 4.21
N THR A 62 -19.87 23.64 4.86
CA THR A 62 -19.72 25.04 4.44
C THR A 62 -18.58 25.78 5.16
N GLY A 63 -18.15 25.26 6.31
CA GLY A 63 -17.04 25.80 7.08
C GLY A 63 -15.72 25.76 6.29
N ARG A 64 -15.05 26.91 6.24
CA ARG A 64 -13.64 26.96 5.83
C ARG A 64 -12.81 26.61 7.05
N LEU A 65 -11.91 25.66 6.89
CA LEU A 65 -11.03 25.21 7.96
C LEU A 65 -9.58 25.45 7.53
N SER A 66 -8.74 25.81 8.49
CA SER A 66 -7.30 25.64 8.37
C SER A 66 -6.96 24.15 8.25
N LYS A 67 -5.71 23.85 7.90
CA LYS A 67 -5.25 22.46 7.77
C LYS A 67 -5.34 21.71 9.10
N GLU A 68 -4.98 22.36 10.20
CA GLU A 68 -4.99 21.81 11.55
C GLU A 68 -6.42 21.52 12.01
N GLU A 69 -7.34 22.48 11.81
CA GLU A 69 -8.76 22.30 12.10
C GLU A 69 -9.39 21.21 11.23
N TRP A 70 -8.99 21.12 9.95
CA TRP A 70 -9.44 20.04 9.07
C TRP A 70 -9.03 18.67 9.63
N ILE A 71 -7.76 18.49 9.98
CA ILE A 71 -7.24 17.22 10.53
C ILE A 71 -7.98 16.86 11.82
N GLN A 72 -8.14 17.81 12.74
CA GLN A 72 -8.89 17.61 13.98
C GLN A 72 -10.35 17.22 13.70
N SER A 73 -11.01 17.88 12.75
CA SER A 73 -12.40 17.53 12.38
C SER A 73 -12.53 16.10 11.85
N ARG A 74 -11.53 15.61 11.10
CA ARG A 74 -11.53 14.24 10.57
C ARG A 74 -11.30 13.21 11.67
N GLN A 75 -10.39 13.49 12.60
CA GLN A 75 -10.14 12.64 13.76
C GLN A 75 -11.38 12.52 14.65
N GLU A 76 -12.04 13.65 14.91
CA GLU A 76 -13.27 13.68 15.70
C GLU A 76 -14.41 12.94 15.01
N LEU A 77 -14.60 13.15 13.70
CA LEU A 77 -15.60 12.40 12.93
C LEU A 77 -15.34 10.89 12.96
N MET A 78 -14.08 10.45 12.82
CA MET A 78 -13.71 9.05 12.95
C MET A 78 -14.06 8.49 14.34
N ARG A 79 -13.77 9.24 15.41
CA ARG A 79 -14.09 8.86 16.80
C ARG A 79 -15.59 8.67 16.99
N LEU A 80 -16.39 9.65 16.57
CA LEU A 80 -17.85 9.63 16.68
C LEU A 80 -18.49 8.48 15.89
N ILE A 81 -18.02 8.21 14.66
CA ILE A 81 -18.53 7.09 13.86
C ILE A 81 -18.15 5.76 14.53
N LYS A 82 -16.92 5.62 15.02
CA LYS A 82 -16.47 4.41 15.72
C LYS A 82 -17.32 4.10 16.95
N GLU A 83 -17.60 5.12 17.77
CA GLU A 83 -18.48 5.01 18.93
C GLU A 83 -19.91 4.61 18.53
N LYS A 84 -20.44 5.20 17.46
CA LYS A 84 -21.79 4.93 16.98
C LYS A 84 -21.95 3.52 16.40
N LEU A 85 -20.93 3.02 15.72
CA LEU A 85 -20.94 1.69 15.12
C LEU A 85 -20.59 0.59 16.14
N SER A 86 -20.07 0.94 17.32
CA SER A 86 -19.59 0.00 18.34
C SER A 86 -18.59 -1.04 17.79
N ARG A 87 -17.83 -0.67 16.76
CA ARG A 87 -16.78 -1.49 16.14
C ARG A 87 -15.67 -0.62 15.59
N ASN A 88 -14.51 -1.22 15.33
CA ASN A 88 -13.46 -0.54 14.58
C ASN A 88 -13.94 -0.24 13.14
N LEU A 89 -13.43 0.87 12.59
CA LEU A 89 -13.65 1.21 11.18
C LEU A 89 -12.78 0.32 10.30
N GLU A 90 -13.30 -0.06 9.15
CA GLU A 90 -12.51 -0.69 8.11
C GLU A 90 -11.57 0.34 7.47
N LEU A 91 -10.46 -0.10 6.89
CA LEU A 91 -9.48 0.81 6.25
C LEU A 91 -10.13 1.69 5.18
N GLN A 92 -11.11 1.16 4.45
CA GLN A 92 -11.82 1.91 3.41
C GLN A 92 -12.73 2.99 3.99
N GLU A 93 -13.34 2.71 5.14
CA GLU A 93 -14.16 3.64 5.89
C GLU A 93 -13.33 4.81 6.45
N MET A 94 -12.17 4.50 7.02
CA MET A 94 -11.21 5.52 7.45
C MET A 94 -10.76 6.40 6.28
N ALA A 95 -10.40 5.77 5.15
CA ALA A 95 -9.95 6.48 3.96
C ALA A 95 -11.06 7.41 3.39
N MET A 96 -12.33 7.00 3.46
CA MET A 96 -13.46 7.84 3.08
C MET A 96 -13.52 9.13 3.89
N ILE A 97 -13.24 9.05 5.20
CA ILE A 97 -13.27 10.20 6.11
C ILE A 97 -12.05 11.10 5.92
N ILE A 98 -10.86 10.51 5.89
CA ILE A 98 -9.58 11.23 5.80
C ILE A 98 -9.43 11.94 4.45
N TYR A 99 -9.80 11.27 3.36
CA TYR A 99 -9.67 11.77 2.00
C TYR A 99 -10.99 12.31 1.43
N ALA A 100 -11.87 12.79 2.31
CA ALA A 100 -13.12 13.42 1.93
C ALA A 100 -12.89 14.58 0.94
N LYS A 101 -13.83 14.76 0.01
CA LYS A 101 -13.76 15.82 -1.01
C LYS A 101 -13.73 17.19 -0.33
N SER A 102 -12.64 17.94 -0.51
CA SER A 102 -12.47 19.28 0.07
C SER A 102 -11.58 20.16 -0.82
N CYS A 103 -11.78 21.48 -0.76
CA CYS A 103 -10.85 22.42 -1.39
C CYS A 103 -9.46 22.25 -0.75
N ARG A 104 -8.42 22.11 -1.58
CA ARG A 104 -7.04 21.93 -1.12
C ARG A 104 -6.49 23.09 -0.28
N ILE A 105 -7.13 24.26 -0.34
CA ILE A 105 -6.66 25.50 0.30
C ILE A 105 -7.46 25.82 1.55
N CYS A 106 -8.80 25.91 1.45
CA CYS A 106 -9.66 26.28 2.57
C CYS A 106 -10.49 25.14 3.15
N HIS A 107 -10.32 23.91 2.66
CA HIS A 107 -10.98 22.71 3.16
C HIS A 107 -12.52 22.70 3.15
N GLN A 108 -13.19 23.70 2.56
CA GLN A 108 -14.64 23.64 2.30
C GLN A 108 -14.99 22.43 1.43
N GLN A 109 -16.16 21.84 1.60
CA GLN A 109 -16.55 20.61 0.90
C GLN A 109 -17.56 20.85 -0.24
N MET A 110 -18.17 22.04 -0.28
CA MET A 110 -19.20 22.40 -1.25
C MET A 110 -18.65 23.08 -2.51
N ASN A 111 -19.37 22.87 -3.62
CA ASN A 111 -19.16 23.55 -4.92
C ASN A 111 -17.70 23.49 -5.40
N LEU A 112 -17.16 22.27 -5.41
CA LEU A 112 -15.76 21.99 -5.74
C LEU A 112 -15.57 21.56 -7.19
N LEU A 113 -14.59 22.17 -7.83
CA LEU A 113 -14.02 21.76 -9.10
C LEU A 113 -12.93 20.71 -8.87
N ILE A 114 -12.78 19.80 -9.83
CA ILE A 114 -11.77 18.73 -9.81
C ILE A 114 -10.64 19.13 -10.77
N CYS A 115 -9.40 18.86 -10.41
CA CYS A 115 -8.32 18.91 -11.39
C CYS A 115 -8.48 17.80 -12.43
N THR A 116 -8.74 18.16 -13.68
CA THR A 116 -8.96 17.22 -14.80
C THR A 116 -7.69 16.55 -15.29
N THR A 117 -6.51 16.93 -14.78
CA THR A 117 -5.24 16.26 -15.09
C THR A 117 -4.99 15.11 -14.13
N CYS A 118 -5.04 15.35 -12.81
CA CYS A 118 -4.69 14.32 -11.81
C CYS A 118 -5.89 13.58 -11.21
N TYR A 119 -7.12 14.12 -11.35
CA TYR A 119 -8.34 13.61 -10.75
C TYR A 119 -8.29 13.41 -9.22
N SER A 120 -7.25 13.91 -8.55
CA SER A 120 -6.94 13.63 -7.14
C SER A 120 -6.94 14.87 -6.27
N ALA A 121 -7.15 16.05 -6.87
CA ALA A 121 -7.20 17.32 -6.17
C ALA A 121 -8.48 18.08 -6.51
N ASN A 122 -8.98 18.81 -5.53
CA ASN A 122 -10.20 19.59 -5.60
C ASN A 122 -9.93 21.04 -5.16
N TYR A 123 -10.67 21.99 -5.73
CA TYR A 123 -10.59 23.41 -5.39
C TYR A 123 -11.95 24.09 -5.54
N CYS A 124 -12.20 25.15 -4.78
CA CYS A 124 -13.38 25.99 -4.98
C CYS A 124 -13.09 27.11 -5.98
N ILE A 125 -14.15 27.71 -6.52
CA ILE A 125 -14.04 28.77 -7.54
C ILE A 125 -13.19 29.96 -7.07
N GLU A 126 -13.31 30.33 -5.80
CA GLU A 126 -12.55 31.43 -5.19
C GLU A 126 -11.05 31.14 -5.13
N HIS A 127 -10.66 29.87 -5.07
CA HIS A 127 -9.26 29.45 -4.99
C HIS A 127 -8.72 28.96 -6.34
N ALA A 128 -9.42 29.16 -7.46
CA ALA A 128 -9.01 28.63 -8.76
C ALA A 128 -7.61 29.09 -9.19
N GLU A 129 -7.31 30.39 -9.08
CA GLU A 129 -6.01 30.95 -9.45
C GLU A 129 -4.88 30.47 -8.53
N LEU A 130 -5.07 30.57 -7.22
CA LEU A 130 -4.08 30.13 -6.24
C LEU A 130 -3.84 28.62 -6.34
N PHE A 131 -4.89 27.84 -6.61
CA PHE A 131 -4.77 26.40 -6.82
C PHE A 131 -3.83 26.06 -7.97
N GLN A 132 -3.91 26.74 -9.11
CA GLN A 132 -3.01 26.49 -10.24
C GLN A 132 -1.54 26.70 -9.85
N ILE A 133 -1.26 27.72 -9.06
CA ILE A 133 0.10 28.03 -8.58
C ILE A 133 0.60 26.93 -7.64
N VAL A 134 -0.18 26.58 -6.61
CA VAL A 134 0.29 25.63 -5.57
C VAL A 134 0.19 24.16 -5.98
N HIS A 135 -0.67 23.83 -6.94
CA HIS A 135 -0.91 22.45 -7.36
C HIS A 135 -0.01 22.01 -8.51
N SER A 136 0.30 22.91 -9.46
CA SER A 136 0.98 22.59 -10.73
C SER A 136 2.26 21.76 -10.54
N SER A 137 3.09 22.13 -9.55
CA SER A 137 4.36 21.45 -9.25
C SER A 137 4.22 19.98 -8.84
N ASN A 138 3.07 19.58 -8.28
CA ASN A 138 2.83 18.21 -7.81
C ASN A 138 1.65 17.51 -8.52
N CYS A 139 1.06 18.14 -9.54
CA CYS A 139 -0.10 17.60 -10.26
C CYS A 139 0.21 16.27 -10.94
N TYR A 140 1.35 16.21 -11.64
CA TYR A 140 1.80 14.99 -12.32
C TYR A 140 2.04 13.83 -11.35
N ASN A 141 2.67 14.08 -10.20
CA ASN A 141 2.92 13.01 -9.21
C ASN A 141 1.61 12.45 -8.64
N GLN A 142 0.59 13.28 -8.45
CA GLN A 142 -0.73 12.82 -8.00
C GLN A 142 -1.45 12.01 -9.08
N TRP A 143 -1.33 12.42 -10.35
CA TRP A 143 -1.81 11.63 -11.48
C TRP A 143 -1.12 10.27 -11.52
N LEU A 144 0.21 10.26 -11.43
CA LEU A 144 1.01 9.05 -11.45
C LEU A 144 0.61 8.10 -10.32
N PHE A 145 0.54 8.62 -9.08
CA PHE A 145 0.09 7.84 -7.93
C PHE A 145 -1.29 7.20 -8.15
N LEU A 146 -2.25 7.97 -8.67
CA LEU A 146 -3.58 7.45 -9.00
C LEU A 146 -3.50 6.33 -10.04
N VAL A 147 -2.75 6.53 -11.13
CA VAL A 147 -2.61 5.54 -12.19
C VAL A 147 -2.01 4.24 -11.65
N LEU A 148 -0.98 4.34 -10.79
CA LEU A 148 -0.36 3.18 -10.16
C LEU A 148 -1.37 2.42 -9.27
N GLU A 149 -2.09 3.14 -8.41
CA GLU A 149 -3.12 2.56 -7.53
C GLU A 149 -4.24 1.86 -8.32
N VAL A 150 -4.70 2.45 -9.44
CA VAL A 150 -5.66 1.82 -10.35
C VAL A 150 -5.07 0.58 -11.01
N ALA A 151 -3.81 0.63 -11.43
CA ALA A 151 -3.13 -0.51 -12.03
C ALA A 151 -3.08 -1.70 -11.07
N PHE A 152 -2.76 -1.44 -9.82
CA PHE A 152 -2.67 -2.47 -8.81
C PHE A 152 -4.00 -3.14 -8.54
N ILE A 153 -5.11 -2.38 -8.46
CA ILE A 153 -6.45 -2.96 -8.28
C ILE A 153 -6.80 -3.91 -9.43
N ASN A 154 -6.36 -3.61 -10.64
CA ASN A 154 -6.61 -4.41 -11.83
C ASN A 154 -5.58 -5.55 -12.02
N ASN A 155 -4.78 -5.86 -10.99
CA ASN A 155 -3.79 -6.93 -10.99
C ASN A 155 -2.78 -6.86 -12.14
N PHE A 156 -2.49 -5.65 -12.66
CA PHE A 156 -1.47 -5.49 -13.71
C PHE A 156 -0.08 -5.97 -13.25
N SER A 157 0.18 -5.98 -11.94
CA SER A 157 1.41 -6.55 -11.36
C SER A 157 1.57 -8.05 -11.61
N VAL A 158 0.48 -8.81 -11.81
CA VAL A 158 0.54 -10.25 -12.15
C VAL A 158 1.17 -10.48 -13.51
N LEU A 159 1.15 -9.48 -14.41
CA LEU A 159 1.85 -9.52 -15.69
C LEU A 159 3.37 -9.43 -15.51
N LEU A 160 3.85 -8.96 -14.35
CA LEU A 160 5.26 -8.85 -14.03
C LEU A 160 5.73 -10.15 -13.37
N LYS A 161 5.94 -11.22 -14.15
CA LYS A 161 6.62 -12.42 -13.63
C LYS A 161 8.13 -12.20 -13.67
N PHE A 162 8.86 -12.42 -12.58
CA PHE A 162 10.32 -12.35 -12.66
C PHE A 162 10.87 -13.65 -13.28
N ASN A 163 10.76 -13.79 -14.60
CA ASN A 163 11.51 -14.80 -15.35
C ASN A 163 12.96 -14.33 -15.56
N LEU A 164 13.57 -13.77 -14.52
CA LEU A 164 14.95 -13.33 -14.56
C LEU A 164 15.84 -14.52 -14.21
N LEU A 165 16.61 -14.97 -15.20
CA LEU A 165 17.73 -15.86 -14.96
C LEU A 165 18.94 -14.99 -14.61
N PHE A 166 19.30 -14.95 -13.33
CA PHE A 166 20.61 -14.48 -12.93
C PHE A 166 21.54 -15.69 -12.95
N ASP A 167 22.34 -15.80 -14.01
CA ASP A 167 23.36 -16.83 -14.13
C ASP A 167 24.61 -16.50 -13.28
N VAL A 168 24.76 -15.24 -12.85
CA VAL A 168 25.87 -14.72 -12.04
C VAL A 168 25.33 -13.69 -11.05
N TYR A 169 26.05 -13.46 -9.95
CA TYR A 169 25.86 -12.33 -9.05
C TYR A 169 25.58 -11.04 -9.84
N GLU A 170 24.45 -10.39 -9.54
CA GLU A 170 24.05 -9.16 -10.22
C GLU A 170 24.56 -7.96 -9.41
N PRO A 171 25.54 -7.18 -9.91
CA PRO A 171 25.94 -5.93 -9.28
C PRO A 171 24.82 -4.91 -9.50
N LEU A 172 23.80 -4.95 -8.64
CA LEU A 172 22.71 -3.99 -8.64
C LEU A 172 23.22 -2.67 -8.07
N ILE A 173 23.31 -1.65 -8.93
CA ILE A 173 23.82 -0.32 -8.54
C ILE A 173 22.68 0.55 -7.99
N ASN A 174 21.55 0.61 -8.70
CA ASN A 174 20.37 1.36 -8.29
C ASN A 174 19.13 0.90 -9.06
N MET A 175 17.95 1.32 -8.58
CA MET A 175 16.65 0.96 -9.16
C MET A 175 16.53 1.38 -10.64
N HIS A 176 17.10 2.52 -11.04
CA HIS A 176 17.07 2.96 -12.42
C HIS A 176 17.80 1.99 -13.35
N ALA A 177 19.03 1.59 -13.01
CA ALA A 177 19.80 0.62 -13.76
C ALA A 177 19.09 -0.74 -13.83
N PHE A 178 18.46 -1.17 -12.73
CA PHE A 178 17.67 -2.39 -12.69
C PHE A 178 16.51 -2.36 -13.69
N ILE A 179 15.71 -1.29 -13.71
CA ILE A 179 14.59 -1.13 -14.65
C ILE A 179 15.11 -1.13 -16.10
N GLN A 180 16.17 -0.38 -16.40
CA GLN A 180 16.72 -0.32 -17.76
C GLN A 180 17.12 -1.71 -18.25
N LYS A 181 17.84 -2.47 -17.43
CA LYS A 181 18.32 -3.81 -17.78
C LYS A 181 17.19 -4.82 -17.92
N HIS A 182 16.29 -4.89 -16.94
CA HIS A 182 15.34 -5.99 -16.82
C HIS A 182 13.97 -5.72 -17.43
N LEU A 183 13.53 -4.45 -17.47
CA LEU A 183 12.26 -4.08 -18.08
C LEU A 183 12.44 -3.63 -19.53
N LYS A 184 13.42 -2.75 -19.83
CA LYS A 184 13.53 -2.11 -21.16
C LYS A 184 14.32 -2.91 -22.18
N THR A 185 15.34 -3.64 -21.75
CA THR A 185 16.11 -4.53 -22.63
C THR A 185 15.77 -6.01 -22.48
N GLY A 186 15.00 -6.36 -21.44
CA GLY A 186 14.61 -7.73 -21.11
C GLY A 186 13.33 -8.22 -21.81
N PRO A 187 12.77 -9.35 -21.36
CA PRO A 187 11.57 -9.98 -21.95
C PRO A 187 10.33 -9.07 -21.89
N TYR A 188 10.37 -8.01 -21.09
CA TYR A 188 9.29 -7.06 -20.87
C TYR A 188 9.40 -5.77 -21.69
N ARG A 189 10.32 -5.70 -22.67
CA ARG A 189 10.54 -4.49 -23.49
C ARG A 189 9.23 -3.94 -24.07
N TYR A 190 8.31 -4.80 -24.49
CA TYR A 190 7.02 -4.39 -25.06
C TYR A 190 6.17 -3.58 -24.07
N LEU A 191 6.27 -3.85 -22.76
CA LEU A 191 5.57 -3.09 -21.72
C LEU A 191 6.15 -1.67 -21.58
N SER A 192 7.48 -1.54 -21.68
CA SER A 192 8.17 -0.24 -21.56
C SER A 192 7.89 0.74 -22.70
N VAL A 193 7.35 0.28 -23.83
CA VAL A 193 7.00 1.10 -25.01
C VAL A 193 5.54 1.59 -24.95
N THR A 194 4.75 1.11 -23.99
CA THR A 194 3.35 1.54 -23.84
C THR A 194 3.23 2.90 -23.15
N PHE A 195 2.09 3.57 -23.30
CA PHE A 195 1.79 4.86 -22.67
C PHE A 195 1.63 4.79 -21.15
N PHE A 196 1.73 3.60 -20.57
CA PHE A 196 1.46 3.34 -19.16
C PHE A 196 2.77 3.38 -18.34
N PRO A 197 2.76 3.88 -17.10
CA PRO A 197 3.97 4.06 -16.29
C PRO A 197 4.51 2.73 -15.71
N TYR A 198 4.79 1.74 -16.56
CA TYR A 198 5.29 0.42 -16.16
C TYR A 198 6.63 0.48 -15.44
N ASP A 199 7.49 1.43 -15.78
CA ASP A 199 8.75 1.66 -15.05
C ASP A 199 8.48 1.85 -13.55
N TYR A 200 7.51 2.69 -13.20
CA TYR A 200 7.15 2.99 -11.82
C TYR A 200 6.50 1.79 -11.12
N LEU A 201 5.58 1.10 -11.80
CA LEU A 201 4.99 -0.14 -11.25
C LEU A 201 6.05 -1.20 -10.98
N TYR A 202 6.99 -1.36 -11.90
CA TYR A 202 8.06 -2.34 -11.78
C TYR A 202 9.00 -1.96 -10.63
N SER A 203 9.32 -0.67 -10.48
CA SER A 203 10.14 -0.22 -9.35
C SER A 203 9.47 -0.43 -8.00
N ASP A 204 8.18 -0.10 -7.87
CA ASP A 204 7.43 -0.27 -6.63
C ASP A 204 7.33 -1.77 -6.28
N PHE A 205 7.01 -2.58 -7.28
CA PHE A 205 6.94 -4.03 -7.16
C PHE A 205 8.29 -4.64 -6.73
N ALA A 206 9.41 -4.26 -7.35
CA ALA A 206 10.74 -4.80 -7.03
C ALA A 206 11.35 -4.22 -5.73
N SER A 207 10.78 -3.15 -5.18
CA SER A 207 11.40 -2.33 -4.12
C SER A 207 11.76 -3.13 -2.87
N ALA A 208 10.80 -3.88 -2.30
CA ALA A 208 11.01 -4.61 -1.05
C ALA A 208 12.15 -5.66 -1.11
N PRO A 209 12.15 -6.64 -2.05
CA PRO A 209 13.22 -7.62 -2.15
C PRO A 209 14.57 -6.99 -2.51
N LEU A 210 14.59 -5.96 -3.37
CA LEU A 210 15.84 -5.28 -3.76
C LEU A 210 16.43 -4.45 -2.63
N THR A 211 15.60 -3.81 -1.82
CA THR A 211 16.03 -3.04 -0.65
C THR A 211 16.67 -3.98 0.38
N LEU A 212 16.04 -5.12 0.65
CA LEU A 212 16.63 -6.12 1.55
C LEU A 212 17.94 -6.67 0.98
N TYR A 213 17.96 -7.03 -0.31
CA TYR A 213 19.17 -7.53 -0.97
C TYR A 213 20.32 -6.51 -0.91
N HIS A 214 20.03 -5.23 -1.16
CA HIS A 214 21.01 -4.16 -1.02
C HIS A 214 21.53 -4.05 0.42
N GLY A 215 20.63 -4.03 1.41
CA GLY A 215 21.02 -3.97 2.82
C GLY A 215 21.91 -5.15 3.21
N LEU A 216 21.55 -6.37 2.80
CA LEU A 216 22.36 -7.56 3.06
C LEU A 216 23.74 -7.46 2.43
N ARG A 217 23.85 -6.98 1.18
CA ARG A 217 25.14 -6.82 0.48
C ARG A 217 26.12 -5.89 1.21
N ASP A 218 25.60 -4.89 1.92
CA ASP A 218 26.42 -3.94 2.66
C ASP A 218 26.89 -4.50 4.02
N THR A 219 26.52 -5.75 4.36
CA THR A 219 26.99 -6.42 5.58
C THR A 219 28.22 -7.28 5.30
N GLU A 220 29.17 -7.30 6.23
CA GLU A 220 30.33 -8.23 6.21
C GLU A 220 29.90 -9.72 6.26
N LEU A 221 28.63 -9.97 6.58
CA LEU A 221 28.02 -11.30 6.63
C LEU A 221 27.55 -11.80 5.27
N PHE A 222 27.51 -10.95 4.24
CA PHE A 222 26.95 -11.33 2.93
C PHE A 222 27.66 -12.53 2.31
N ASP A 223 28.99 -12.55 2.38
CA ASP A 223 29.81 -13.65 1.84
C ASP A 223 29.66 -14.94 2.69
N SER A 224 29.25 -14.81 3.95
CA SER A 224 28.97 -15.96 4.84
C SER A 224 27.55 -16.52 4.69
N LEU A 225 26.62 -15.78 4.06
CA LEU A 225 25.26 -16.26 3.77
C LEU A 225 25.27 -17.46 2.80
N GLU A 226 26.31 -17.59 1.96
CA GLU A 226 26.41 -18.67 0.98
C GLU A 226 26.62 -20.07 1.61
N VAL A 227 26.90 -20.15 2.92
CA VAL A 227 27.34 -21.39 3.58
C VAL A 227 26.23 -22.07 4.38
N GLU A 228 25.22 -21.34 4.87
CA GLU A 228 24.25 -21.89 5.82
C GLU A 228 22.80 -21.89 5.29
N GLY A 229 22.43 -23.01 4.67
CA GLY A 229 21.07 -23.52 4.72
C GLY A 229 20.24 -23.32 3.44
N SER A 230 19.49 -24.38 3.11
CA SER A 230 18.46 -24.33 2.08
C SER A 230 17.20 -23.57 2.51
N TYR A 231 17.11 -23.14 3.78
CA TYR A 231 15.95 -22.48 4.38
C TYR A 231 16.33 -21.07 4.81
N TYR A 232 15.52 -20.09 4.43
CA TYR A 232 15.73 -18.69 4.77
C TYR A 232 14.43 -18.05 5.26
N VAL A 233 14.47 -17.40 6.41
CA VAL A 233 13.32 -16.80 7.09
C VAL A 233 13.52 -15.29 7.18
N ILE A 234 12.62 -14.53 6.54
CA ILE A 234 12.57 -13.07 6.61
C ILE A 234 11.43 -12.68 7.53
N HIS A 235 11.71 -11.91 8.58
CA HIS A 235 10.66 -11.26 9.36
C HIS A 235 10.45 -9.83 8.86
N ILE A 236 9.20 -9.47 8.58
CA ILE A 236 8.81 -8.11 8.21
C ILE A 236 7.97 -7.53 9.33
N ILE A 237 8.44 -6.41 9.89
CA ILE A 237 7.85 -5.73 11.04
C ILE A 237 7.30 -4.34 10.68
N GLY A 238 6.34 -3.85 11.44
CA GLY A 238 5.81 -2.47 11.29
C GLY A 238 4.94 -2.27 10.06
N ILE A 239 4.21 -3.30 9.63
CA ILE A 239 3.43 -3.28 8.39
C ILE A 239 2.16 -2.45 8.60
N LYS A 240 2.21 -1.16 8.26
CA LYS A 240 1.05 -0.26 8.39
C LYS A 240 -0.09 -0.54 7.39
N TYR A 241 0.24 -1.09 6.23
CA TYR A 241 -0.73 -1.31 5.14
C TYR A 241 -0.47 -2.63 4.43
N CYS A 242 -1.11 -3.72 4.88
CA CYS A 242 -1.33 -4.86 4.00
C CYS A 242 -2.67 -4.65 3.28
N SER A 243 -2.70 -3.78 2.27
CA SER A 243 -3.90 -3.65 1.44
C SER A 243 -3.99 -4.85 0.49
N GLY A 244 -4.53 -5.95 1.03
CA GLY A 244 -4.90 -7.17 0.33
C GLY A 244 -3.75 -7.84 -0.41
N VAL A 245 -2.98 -8.68 0.27
CA VAL A 245 -2.16 -9.78 -0.29
C VAL A 245 -1.66 -9.52 -1.72
N ARG A 246 -0.92 -8.42 -1.89
CA ARG A 246 -0.05 -8.18 -3.03
C ARG A 246 1.31 -8.65 -2.54
N THR A 247 1.56 -9.95 -2.65
CA THR A 247 2.86 -10.51 -2.33
C THR A 247 3.91 -9.75 -3.12
N PRO A 248 4.85 -9.05 -2.46
CA PRO A 248 6.01 -8.54 -3.16
C PRO A 248 6.63 -9.72 -3.91
N PRO A 249 7.31 -9.48 -5.03
CA PRO A 249 7.92 -10.52 -5.85
C PRO A 249 9.14 -11.07 -5.13
N TRP A 250 8.95 -11.68 -3.98
CA TRP A 250 10.00 -12.34 -3.20
C TRP A 250 10.60 -13.51 -3.98
N GLU A 251 9.97 -13.94 -5.07
CA GLU A 251 10.63 -14.75 -6.09
C GLU A 251 11.90 -14.09 -6.63
N LEU A 252 11.93 -12.77 -6.85
CA LEU A 252 13.13 -12.02 -7.22
C LEU A 252 14.27 -12.28 -6.22
N PHE A 253 13.96 -12.39 -4.93
CA PHE A 253 14.94 -12.69 -3.89
C PHE A 253 15.58 -14.08 -4.07
N LEU A 254 14.79 -15.11 -4.43
CA LEU A 254 15.32 -16.44 -4.79
C LEU A 254 16.20 -16.43 -6.04
N HIS A 255 15.91 -15.53 -6.98
CA HIS A 255 16.73 -15.38 -8.18
C HIS A 255 18.07 -14.69 -7.87
N LEU A 256 18.08 -13.71 -6.96
CA LEU A 256 19.28 -13.00 -6.52
C LEU A 256 20.16 -13.85 -5.59
N LEU A 257 19.55 -14.68 -4.74
CA LEU A 257 20.23 -15.57 -3.79
C LEU A 257 19.90 -17.03 -4.13
N ASN A 258 20.60 -17.56 -5.14
CA ASN A 258 20.29 -18.85 -5.76
C ASN A 258 20.50 -20.07 -4.85
N HIS A 259 21.23 -19.93 -3.74
CA HIS A 259 21.47 -20.98 -2.75
C HIS A 259 20.23 -21.27 -1.90
N ILE A 260 19.32 -20.31 -1.75
CA ILE A 260 18.08 -20.46 -0.99
C ILE A 260 17.11 -21.38 -1.76
N ARG A 261 16.64 -22.45 -1.11
CA ARG A 261 15.58 -23.33 -1.66
C ARG A 261 14.20 -23.01 -1.10
N HIS A 262 14.11 -22.70 0.18
CA HIS A 262 12.85 -22.49 0.87
C HIS A 262 12.88 -21.13 1.55
N LEU A 263 12.13 -20.17 1.00
CA LEU A 263 11.98 -18.85 1.57
C LEU A 263 10.68 -18.78 2.37
N THR A 264 10.75 -18.41 3.64
CA THR A 264 9.58 -18.12 4.48
C THR A 264 9.58 -16.63 4.81
N ILE A 265 8.46 -15.96 4.57
CA ILE A 265 8.26 -14.56 4.95
C ILE A 265 7.22 -14.51 6.05
N VAL A 266 7.65 -14.06 7.23
CA VAL A 266 6.79 -13.92 8.39
C VAL A 266 6.43 -12.45 8.56
N MET A 267 5.13 -12.19 8.71
CA MET A 267 4.57 -10.87 8.92
C MET A 267 3.71 -10.90 10.19
N THR A 268 3.99 -10.01 11.15
CA THR A 268 3.25 -9.92 12.41
C THR A 268 2.56 -8.57 12.52
N GLU A 269 1.23 -8.55 12.62
CA GLU A 269 0.48 -7.30 12.78
C GLU A 269 -0.93 -7.56 13.34
N LEU A 270 -1.40 -6.71 14.25
CA LEU A 270 -2.61 -6.95 15.06
C LEU A 270 -3.93 -6.89 14.28
N ASN A 271 -3.93 -6.34 13.06
CA ASN A 271 -5.14 -6.06 12.29
C ASN A 271 -5.42 -7.05 11.15
N PHE A 272 -4.64 -8.13 11.02
CA PHE A 272 -4.85 -9.16 9.98
C PHE A 272 -5.27 -10.49 10.59
N ASN A 273 -5.84 -11.37 9.77
CA ASN A 273 -6.07 -12.75 10.17
C ASN A 273 -4.76 -13.54 10.13
N THR A 274 -4.64 -14.55 11.00
CA THR A 274 -3.54 -15.51 10.92
C THR A 274 -3.77 -16.40 9.69
N GLU A 275 -2.85 -16.36 8.73
CA GLU A 275 -2.97 -17.03 7.44
C GLU A 275 -1.60 -17.55 6.97
N CYS A 276 -1.60 -18.66 6.22
CA CYS A 276 -0.40 -19.18 5.59
C CYS A 276 -0.72 -19.64 4.17
N PHE A 277 0.09 -19.24 3.20
CA PHE A 277 -0.06 -19.66 1.81
C PHE A 277 1.28 -19.71 1.08
N TYR A 278 1.30 -20.43 -0.04
CA TYR A 278 2.47 -20.58 -0.90
C TYR A 278 2.33 -19.70 -2.14
N ILE A 279 3.45 -19.12 -2.58
CA ILE A 279 3.52 -18.38 -3.85
C ILE A 279 3.79 -19.37 -4.99
N ASP A 280 3.02 -19.26 -6.08
CA ASP A 280 3.30 -19.99 -7.31
C ASP A 280 4.55 -19.40 -7.97
N THR A 281 5.67 -20.12 -7.91
CA THR A 281 6.95 -19.70 -8.50
C THR A 281 7.03 -20.03 -9.99
N CYS A 282 7.98 -19.40 -10.70
CA CYS A 282 8.29 -19.67 -12.09
C CYS A 282 8.81 -21.10 -12.30
N ASN A 283 8.77 -21.56 -13.56
CA ASN A 283 9.18 -22.93 -13.91
C ASN A 283 10.62 -23.23 -13.48
N HIS A 284 11.53 -22.27 -13.62
CA HIS A 284 12.92 -22.45 -13.21
C HIS A 284 13.08 -22.62 -11.69
N CYS A 285 12.29 -21.90 -10.89
CA CYS A 285 12.25 -22.12 -9.44
C CYS A 285 11.69 -23.50 -9.10
N LYS A 286 10.59 -23.91 -9.76
CA LYS A 286 9.97 -25.23 -9.59
C LYS A 286 10.91 -26.38 -9.94
N GLU A 287 11.62 -26.30 -11.07
CA GLU A 287 12.61 -27.29 -11.50
C GLU A 287 13.75 -27.45 -10.49
N ARG A 288 14.12 -26.38 -9.79
CA ARG A 288 15.12 -26.39 -8.71
C ARG A 288 14.52 -26.70 -7.32
N ASN A 289 13.25 -27.11 -7.26
CA ASN A 289 12.50 -27.36 -6.02
C ASN A 289 12.51 -26.18 -5.04
N ARG A 290 12.44 -24.95 -5.56
CA ARG A 290 12.43 -23.73 -4.75
C ARG A 290 11.01 -23.25 -4.48
N THR A 291 10.73 -22.96 -3.20
CA THR A 291 9.40 -22.61 -2.72
C THR A 291 9.43 -21.34 -1.89
N ILE A 292 8.30 -20.61 -1.90
CA ILE A 292 8.10 -19.44 -1.05
C ILE A 292 6.80 -19.63 -0.28
N SER A 293 6.87 -19.48 1.04
CA SER A 293 5.69 -19.39 1.91
C SER A 293 5.61 -18.01 2.54
N ILE A 294 4.38 -17.53 2.72
CA ILE A 294 4.09 -16.33 3.49
C ILE A 294 3.19 -16.71 4.66
N GLU A 295 3.58 -16.24 5.84
CA GLU A 295 2.92 -16.49 7.11
C GLU A 295 2.55 -15.17 7.76
N PHE A 296 1.26 -14.95 7.96
CA PHE A 296 0.70 -13.82 8.67
C PHE A 296 0.27 -14.27 10.06
N TYR A 297 0.63 -13.49 11.08
CA TYR A 297 0.21 -13.72 12.46
C TYR A 297 -0.46 -12.48 13.04
N SER A 298 -1.70 -12.68 13.53
CA SER A 298 -2.51 -11.65 14.19
C SER A 298 -2.06 -11.42 15.64
N MET A 299 -0.83 -10.96 15.82
CA MET A 299 -0.26 -10.68 17.15
C MET A 299 0.90 -9.70 17.04
N SER A 300 1.32 -9.14 18.17
CA SER A 300 2.54 -8.32 18.22
C SER A 300 3.76 -9.18 17.91
N TYR A 301 4.83 -8.55 17.42
CA TYR A 301 6.09 -9.25 17.21
C TYR A 301 6.63 -9.86 18.51
N TYR A 302 6.47 -9.15 19.63
CA TYR A 302 6.79 -9.65 20.97
C TYR A 302 6.07 -10.96 21.29
N SER A 303 4.75 -11.01 21.11
CA SER A 303 3.97 -12.23 21.34
C SER A 303 4.34 -13.35 20.37
N TYR A 304 4.65 -13.01 19.11
CA TYR A 304 5.08 -13.98 18.11
C TYR A 304 6.38 -14.69 18.52
N VAL A 305 7.39 -13.94 18.98
CA VAL A 305 8.69 -14.49 19.44
C VAL A 305 8.52 -15.50 20.58
N GLN A 306 7.48 -15.34 21.41
CA GLN A 306 7.19 -16.22 22.54
C GLN A 306 6.25 -17.37 22.19
N SER A 307 5.72 -17.40 20.98
CA SER A 307 4.73 -18.38 20.56
C SER A 307 5.35 -19.70 20.11
N ASN A 308 4.58 -20.79 20.19
CA ASN A 308 5.01 -22.11 19.71
C ASN A 308 5.13 -22.21 18.17
N VAL A 309 4.65 -21.19 17.44
CA VAL A 309 4.71 -21.09 15.98
C VAL A 309 5.87 -20.21 15.51
N TYR A 310 6.70 -19.73 16.44
CA TYR A 310 7.86 -18.92 16.15
C TYR A 310 8.87 -19.66 15.25
N LYS A 311 9.32 -18.95 14.23
CA LYS A 311 10.45 -19.35 13.39
C LYS A 311 11.58 -18.37 13.61
N ARG A 312 12.80 -18.88 13.78
CA ARG A 312 13.96 -18.01 13.95
C ARG A 312 14.26 -17.27 12.64
N PRO A 313 14.39 -15.93 12.65
CA PRO A 313 14.70 -15.18 11.44
C PRO A 313 16.18 -15.33 11.06
N ASN A 314 16.44 -15.40 9.77
CA ASN A 314 17.76 -15.11 9.21
C ASN A 314 17.99 -13.61 9.09
N VAL A 315 16.92 -12.83 8.90
CA VAL A 315 16.97 -11.36 8.81
C VAL A 315 15.63 -10.75 9.21
N ILE A 316 15.67 -9.56 9.80
CA ILE A 316 14.50 -8.76 10.12
C ILE A 316 14.55 -7.45 9.32
N ILE A 317 13.44 -7.06 8.70
CA ILE A 317 13.33 -5.79 7.98
C ILE A 317 12.05 -5.05 8.33
N GLY A 318 12.19 -3.74 8.55
CA GLY A 318 11.11 -2.78 8.70
C GLY A 318 11.07 -1.81 7.54
N PHE A 319 9.97 -1.83 6.77
CA PHE A 319 9.79 -0.91 5.65
C PHE A 319 9.09 0.38 6.10
N GLN A 320 9.72 1.53 5.87
CA GLN A 320 9.15 2.86 6.16
C GLN A 320 8.62 2.95 7.60
N ILE A 321 9.42 2.51 8.57
CA ILE A 321 8.97 2.45 9.96
C ILE A 321 8.77 3.87 10.50
N ASP A 322 7.64 4.02 11.17
CA ASP A 322 7.32 5.21 11.94
C ASP A 322 7.25 4.86 13.42
N PHE A 323 8.21 5.40 14.18
CA PHE A 323 8.33 5.19 15.61
C PHE A 323 7.42 6.10 16.45
N ASN A 324 6.54 6.89 15.83
CA ASN A 324 5.62 7.75 16.57
C ASN A 324 4.58 6.97 17.39
N ASP A 325 4.28 5.71 17.02
CA ASP A 325 3.44 4.81 17.81
C ASP A 325 4.26 4.10 18.91
N ARG A 326 4.54 4.83 19.99
CA ARG A 326 5.39 4.33 21.10
C ARG A 326 4.83 3.07 21.77
N PHE A 327 3.51 2.89 21.78
CA PHE A 327 2.88 1.76 22.46
C PHE A 327 3.20 0.45 21.74
N THR A 328 3.07 0.42 20.42
CA THR A 328 3.34 -0.76 19.59
C THR A 328 4.83 -1.14 19.56
N TRP A 329 5.72 -0.15 19.61
CA TRP A 329 7.15 -0.39 19.43
C TRP A 329 7.92 -0.73 20.71
N SER A 330 7.43 -0.30 21.88
CA SER A 330 8.16 -0.44 23.15
C SER A 330 8.58 -1.88 23.48
N GLU A 331 7.69 -2.85 23.31
CA GLU A 331 7.97 -4.27 23.55
C GLU A 331 8.76 -4.90 22.40
N THR A 332 8.40 -4.57 21.16
CA THR A 332 9.05 -5.11 19.94
C THR A 332 10.54 -4.77 19.90
N ILE A 333 10.91 -3.52 20.22
CA ILE A 333 12.31 -3.05 20.21
C ILE A 333 13.19 -3.86 21.18
N LEU A 334 12.64 -4.36 22.28
CA LEU A 334 13.39 -5.17 23.25
C LEU A 334 13.67 -6.59 22.74
N GLU A 335 12.85 -7.11 21.83
CA GLU A 335 13.01 -8.46 21.29
C GLU A 335 13.92 -8.51 20.07
N LEU A 336 14.00 -7.42 19.28
CA LEU A 336 14.80 -7.40 18.05
C LEU A 336 16.28 -7.77 18.28
N PRO A 337 17.00 -7.24 19.29
CA PRO A 337 18.40 -7.60 19.53
C PRO A 337 18.57 -9.08 19.93
N LYS A 338 17.58 -9.67 20.60
CA LYS A 338 17.65 -11.05 21.09
C LYS A 338 17.61 -12.09 19.94
N GLN A 339 17.20 -11.67 18.75
CA GLN A 339 17.11 -12.56 17.59
C GLN A 339 18.48 -12.91 17.00
N ASN A 340 19.53 -12.13 17.33
CA ASN A 340 20.91 -12.32 16.87
C ASN A 340 21.00 -12.50 15.34
N CYS A 341 20.32 -11.63 14.60
CA CYS A 341 20.37 -11.58 13.14
C CYS A 341 20.40 -10.12 12.64
N PRO A 342 20.76 -9.88 11.36
CA PRO A 342 20.74 -8.55 10.79
C PRO A 342 19.35 -7.91 10.88
N LEU A 343 19.32 -6.61 11.22
CA LEU A 343 18.13 -5.79 11.31
C LEU A 343 18.26 -4.60 10.35
N PHE A 344 17.33 -4.47 9.41
CA PHE A 344 17.25 -3.36 8.48
C PHE A 344 16.00 -2.53 8.74
N LEU A 345 16.15 -1.21 8.81
CA LEU A 345 15.05 -0.28 9.03
C LEU A 345 15.17 0.83 7.99
N THR A 346 14.07 1.13 7.30
CA THR A 346 14.01 2.13 6.23
C THR A 346 12.97 3.19 6.49
#